data_AF-A0A1F8GRL5-F1
#
_entry.id   AF-A0A1F8GRL5-F1
#
_cell.length_a   1.000
_cell.length_b   1.000
_cell.length_c   1.000
_cell.angle_alpha   90.00
_cell.angle_beta   90.00
_cell.angle_gamma   90.00
#
_symmetry.space_group_name_H-M   'P 1'
#
loop_
_entity.id
_entity.type
_entity.pdbx_description
1 polymer ?
#
loop_
_entity_poly.entity_id
_entity_poly.type
_entity_poly.pdbx_seq_one_letter_code
_entity_poly.pdbx_strand_id
1 'polypeptide(L)'
;MLPGGWCVNIQKVLVILKPDCGQRGLDNEIVSILEQVGLVVLRKDARCLTEREVLFLYDEHKQTSTFPDLVSYMVSGQSMILVMSGIDAVAKVTRLKGRTGSGKGIRGMYAENFIRNIIHSAETVYETNGEVVMFFPDEDISMNEKKVIFGLSGMTECGKSTAGEYFRRVLRF
;
A
#
# COMPACT_ATOMS: atom_id res chain seq x y z
N MET A 1 -9.44 32.59 17.49
CA MET A 1 -9.20 32.05 16.12
C MET A 1 -7.83 31.41 16.11
N LEU A 2 -7.73 30.08 15.99
CA LEU A 2 -6.46 29.39 15.79
C LEU A 2 -6.15 29.36 14.28
N PRO A 3 -4.89 29.56 13.87
CA PRO A 3 -4.51 29.69 12.46
C PRO A 3 -4.45 28.32 11.78
N GLY A 4 -5.15 28.19 10.65
CA GLY A 4 -4.98 27.09 9.67
C GLY A 4 -5.60 25.76 10.08
N GLY A 5 -6.82 25.48 9.62
CA GLY A 5 -7.37 24.13 9.65
C GLY A 5 -6.57 23.23 8.71
N TRP A 6 -5.70 22.39 9.26
CA TRP A 6 -5.05 21.31 8.49
C TRP A 6 -6.11 20.26 8.20
N CYS A 7 -6.67 20.26 6.98
CA CYS A 7 -7.44 19.12 6.50
C CYS A 7 -6.48 17.95 6.33
N VAL A 8 -6.51 17.01 7.29
CA VAL A 8 -5.76 15.76 7.19
C VAL A 8 -6.34 14.96 6.04
N ASN A 9 -5.60 14.84 4.93
CA ASN A 9 -6.06 14.10 3.76
C ASN A 9 -5.82 12.60 3.96
N ILE A 10 -6.85 11.92 4.47
CA ILE A 10 -6.86 10.46 4.56
C ILE A 10 -7.16 9.91 3.17
N GLN A 11 -6.18 9.20 2.61
CA GLN A 11 -6.27 8.59 1.31
C GLN A 11 -6.29 7.07 1.45
N LYS A 12 -6.85 6.39 0.46
CA LYS A 12 -6.61 4.97 0.22
C LYS A 12 -5.50 4.84 -0.82
N VAL A 13 -4.92 3.66 -0.91
CA VAL A 13 -3.99 3.27 -1.96
C VAL A 13 -4.11 1.77 -2.17
N LEU A 14 -4.16 1.33 -3.43
CA LEU A 14 -4.03 -0.08 -3.77
C LEU A 14 -2.56 -0.45 -3.84
N VAL A 15 -2.19 -1.54 -3.18
CA VAL A 15 -0.86 -2.13 -3.23
C VAL A 15 -1.02 -3.59 -3.63
N ILE A 16 -0.21 -4.03 -4.60
CA ILE A 16 -0.15 -5.43 -5.00
C ILE A 16 1.27 -5.93 -4.75
N LEU A 17 1.40 -6.90 -3.86
CA LEU A 17 2.62 -7.68 -3.73
C LEU A 17 2.57 -8.78 -4.80
N LYS A 18 3.55 -8.74 -5.69
CA LYS A 18 3.63 -9.58 -6.89
C LYS A 18 3.98 -11.03 -6.53
N PRO A 19 3.86 -11.99 -7.48
CA PRO A 19 4.10 -13.40 -7.18
C PRO A 19 5.50 -13.70 -6.61
N ASP A 20 6.52 -12.93 -6.99
CA ASP A 20 7.88 -13.06 -6.46
C ASP A 20 7.98 -12.68 -4.97
N CYS A 21 7.17 -11.74 -4.50
CA CYS A 21 7.10 -11.37 -3.08
C CYS A 21 6.67 -12.55 -2.22
N GLY A 22 5.56 -13.21 -2.59
CA GLY A 22 5.03 -14.36 -1.86
C GLY A 22 5.93 -15.59 -1.94
N GLN A 23 6.48 -15.87 -3.14
CA GLN A 23 7.43 -16.97 -3.34
C GLN A 23 8.69 -16.84 -2.46
N ARG A 24 9.09 -15.61 -2.14
CA ARG A 24 10.25 -15.31 -1.31
C ARG A 24 9.90 -15.08 0.17
N GLY A 25 8.63 -15.20 0.56
CA GLY A 25 8.18 -15.00 1.93
C GLY A 25 8.30 -13.55 2.44
N LEU A 26 8.29 -12.57 1.53
CA LEU A 26 8.52 -11.16 1.85
C LEU A 26 7.24 -10.39 2.22
N ASP A 27 6.07 -11.02 2.16
CA ASP A 27 4.79 -10.32 2.32
C ASP A 27 4.68 -9.59 3.66
N ASN A 28 4.99 -10.29 4.76
CA ASN A 28 4.90 -9.73 6.10
C ASN A 28 5.91 -8.60 6.32
N GLU A 29 7.11 -8.71 5.74
CA GLU A 29 8.14 -7.69 5.84
C GLU A 29 7.71 -6.40 5.13
N ILE A 30 7.18 -6.52 3.90
CA ILE A 30 6.73 -5.36 3.13
C ILE A 30 5.50 -4.72 3.76
N VAL A 31 4.53 -5.52 4.22
CA VAL A 31 3.36 -4.99 4.94
C VAL A 31 3.81 -4.24 6.20
N SER A 32 4.76 -4.79 6.97
CA SER A 32 5.30 -4.13 8.16
C SER A 32 5.96 -2.79 7.84
N ILE A 33 6.74 -2.69 6.76
CA ILE A 33 7.33 -1.42 6.30
C ILE A 33 6.25 -0.36 6.02
N LEU A 34 5.14 -0.77 5.38
CA LEU A 34 4.02 0.12 5.06
C LEU A 34 3.25 0.53 6.32
N GLU A 35 3.04 -0.39 7.26
CA GLU A 35 2.38 -0.11 8.53
C GLU A 35 3.20 0.83 9.43
N GLN A 36 4.53 0.69 9.43
CA GLN A 36 5.44 1.55 10.20
C GLN A 36 5.37 3.04 9.81
N VAL A 37 4.94 3.36 8.59
CA VAL A 37 4.71 4.77 8.16
C VAL A 37 3.27 5.25 8.40
N GLY A 38 2.52 4.50 9.21
CA GLY A 38 1.16 4.83 9.63
C GLY A 38 0.08 4.49 8.60
N LEU A 39 0.33 3.51 7.72
CA LEU A 39 -0.72 2.95 6.87
C LEU A 39 -1.41 1.79 7.59
N VAL A 40 -2.69 1.64 7.34
CA VAL A 40 -3.50 0.56 7.93
C VAL A 40 -4.10 -0.27 6.80
N VAL A 41 -4.00 -1.59 6.91
CA VAL A 41 -4.69 -2.51 5.99
C VAL A 41 -6.20 -2.44 6.22
N LEU A 42 -6.94 -2.01 5.21
CA LEU A 42 -8.41 -2.03 5.20
C LEU A 42 -8.93 -3.34 4.64
N ARG A 43 -8.33 -3.79 3.52
CA ARG A 43 -8.67 -5.04 2.85
C ARG A 43 -7.42 -5.77 2.42
N LYS A 44 -7.48 -7.09 2.50
CA LYS A 44 -6.46 -8.02 2.03
C LYS A 44 -7.15 -9.16 1.29
N ASP A 45 -6.62 -9.50 0.13
CA ASP A 45 -7.00 -10.65 -0.68
C ASP A 45 -5.74 -11.26 -1.30
N ALA A 46 -5.68 -12.58 -1.40
CA ALA A 46 -4.53 -13.27 -1.97
C ALA A 46 -5.02 -14.28 -3.00
N ARG A 47 -4.77 -14.01 -4.29
CA ARG A 47 -5.24 -14.85 -5.40
C ARG A 47 -4.39 -14.65 -6.65
N CYS A 48 -4.50 -15.58 -7.59
CA CYS A 48 -3.97 -15.35 -8.94
C CYS A 48 -4.79 -14.25 -9.62
N LEU A 49 -4.11 -13.32 -10.28
CA LEU A 49 -4.77 -12.30 -11.08
C LEU A 49 -5.26 -12.90 -12.39
N THR A 50 -6.39 -12.41 -12.88
CA THR A 50 -6.86 -12.70 -14.23
C THR A 50 -6.10 -11.83 -15.23
N GLU A 51 -5.97 -12.30 -16.48
CA GLU A 51 -5.37 -11.48 -17.54
C GLU A 51 -6.08 -10.13 -17.67
N ARG A 52 -7.42 -10.09 -17.55
CA ARG A 52 -8.20 -8.85 -17.61
C ARG A 52 -7.77 -7.83 -16.55
N GLU A 53 -7.52 -8.28 -15.32
CA GLU A 53 -7.06 -7.40 -14.24
C GLU A 53 -5.65 -6.88 -14.51
N VAL A 54 -4.76 -7.72 -15.02
CA VAL A 54 -3.40 -7.30 -15.38
C VAL A 54 -3.42 -6.31 -16.54
N LEU A 55 -4.24 -6.55 -17.56
CA LEU A 55 -4.41 -5.63 -18.69
C LEU A 55 -4.98 -4.27 -18.26
N PHE A 56 -5.80 -4.24 -17.20
CA PHE A 56 -6.32 -3.00 -16.61
C PHE A 56 -5.20 -2.25 -15.85
N LEU A 57 -4.46 -2.94 -14.98
CA LEU A 57 -3.38 -2.35 -14.17
C LEU A 57 -2.26 -1.72 -14.99
N TYR A 58 -1.95 -2.32 -16.15
CA TYR A 58 -0.79 -1.95 -16.96
C TYR A 58 -1.19 -1.41 -18.33
N ASP A 59 -2.38 -0.80 -18.45
CA ASP A 59 -2.90 -0.25 -19.70
C ASP A 59 -1.91 0.71 -20.38
N GLU A 60 -1.28 1.60 -19.58
CA GLU A 60 -0.27 2.54 -20.06
C GLU A 60 1.00 1.87 -20.59
N HIS A 61 1.26 0.62 -20.22
CA HIS A 61 2.42 -0.15 -20.65
C HIS A 61 2.12 -1.09 -21.83
N LYS A 62 0.91 -1.10 -22.38
CA LYS A 62 0.52 -2.01 -23.47
C LYS A 62 1.41 -1.93 -24.72
N GLN A 63 2.05 -0.79 -24.95
CA GLN A 63 2.93 -0.56 -26.10
C GLN A 63 4.40 -0.95 -25.86
N THR A 64 4.75 -1.42 -24.65
CA THR A 64 6.13 -1.83 -24.37
C THR A 64 6.39 -3.25 -24.88
N SER A 65 7.60 -3.51 -25.35
CA SER A 65 8.02 -4.84 -25.82
C SER A 65 7.97 -5.91 -24.72
N THR A 66 8.06 -5.50 -23.46
CA THR A 66 8.02 -6.37 -22.27
C THR A 66 6.60 -6.66 -21.77
N PHE A 67 5.57 -6.05 -22.36
CA PHE A 67 4.20 -6.17 -21.88
C PHE A 67 3.66 -7.62 -21.87
N PRO A 68 3.88 -8.44 -22.92
CA PRO A 68 3.44 -9.84 -22.91
C PRO A 68 4.07 -10.65 -21.78
N ASP A 69 5.37 -10.43 -21.54
CA ASP A 69 6.10 -11.10 -20.45
C ASP A 69 5.60 -10.64 -19.07
N LEU A 70 5.28 -9.36 -18.93
CA LEU A 70 4.68 -8.81 -17.71
C LEU A 70 3.31 -9.44 -17.43
N VAL A 71 2.47 -9.57 -18.45
CA VAL A 71 1.14 -10.20 -18.32
C VAL A 71 1.27 -11.65 -17.91
N SER A 72 2.06 -12.43 -18.65
CA SER A 72 2.34 -13.84 -18.37
C SER A 72 2.87 -14.03 -16.95
N TYR A 73 3.80 -13.17 -16.53
CA TYR A 73 4.35 -13.21 -15.19
C TYR A 73 3.30 -12.92 -14.10
N MET A 74 2.51 -11.86 -14.22
CA MET A 74 1.54 -11.48 -13.18
C MET A 74 0.44 -12.52 -12.98
N VAL A 75 0.06 -13.28 -14.02
CA VAL A 75 -0.92 -14.36 -13.91
C VAL A 75 -0.32 -15.71 -13.52
N SER A 76 1.02 -15.84 -13.50
CA SER A 76 1.71 -17.11 -13.24
C SER A 76 1.66 -17.58 -11.78
N GLY A 77 1.22 -16.73 -10.85
CA GLY A 77 1.14 -17.07 -9.45
C GLY A 77 0.26 -16.14 -8.63
N GLN A 78 0.10 -16.49 -7.36
CA GLN A 78 -0.70 -15.72 -6.41
C GLN A 78 -0.04 -14.38 -6.12
N SER A 79 -0.83 -13.31 -6.19
CA SER A 79 -0.46 -11.98 -5.72
C SER A 79 -1.25 -11.63 -4.46
N MET A 80 -0.68 -10.81 -3.58
CA MET A 80 -1.40 -10.25 -2.43
C MET A 80 -1.88 -8.84 -2.77
N ILE A 81 -3.18 -8.65 -2.81
CA ILE A 81 -3.85 -7.39 -3.08
C ILE A 81 -4.23 -6.76 -1.74
N LEU A 82 -3.82 -5.51 -1.53
CA LEU A 82 -4.03 -4.76 -0.32
C LEU A 82 -4.69 -3.43 -0.66
N VAL A 83 -5.77 -3.09 0.05
CA VAL A 83 -6.22 -1.70 0.16
C VAL A 83 -5.72 -1.18 1.49
N MET A 84 -4.83 -0.18 1.44
CA MET A 84 -4.30 0.47 2.63
C MET A 84 -4.79 1.91 2.72
N SER A 85 -4.86 2.45 3.94
CA SER A 85 -5.26 3.83 4.15
C SER A 85 -4.43 4.53 5.21
N GLY A 86 -4.27 5.84 5.06
CA GLY A 86 -3.59 6.72 5.99
C GLY A 86 -3.41 8.12 5.41
N ILE A 87 -2.74 8.97 6.18
CA ILE A 87 -2.39 10.34 5.73
C ILE A 87 -1.42 10.24 4.56
N ASP A 88 -1.76 10.88 3.43
CA ASP A 88 -0.96 10.92 2.21
C ASP A 88 -0.53 9.53 1.71
N ALA A 89 -1.43 8.55 1.78
CA ALA A 89 -1.13 7.15 1.55
C ALA A 89 -0.46 6.88 0.19
N VAL A 90 -0.99 7.48 -0.89
CA VAL A 90 -0.45 7.32 -2.24
C VAL A 90 1.00 7.80 -2.31
N ALA A 91 1.27 9.01 -1.79
CA ALA A 91 2.61 9.60 -1.80
C ALA A 91 3.61 8.79 -0.95
N LYS A 92 3.19 8.30 0.22
CA LYS A 92 4.01 7.44 1.08
C LYS A 92 4.39 6.14 0.40
N VAL A 93 3.42 5.43 -0.17
CA VAL A 93 3.68 4.17 -0.87
C VAL A 93 4.58 4.40 -2.08
N THR A 94 4.33 5.41 -2.91
CA THR A 94 5.17 5.71 -4.07
C THR A 94 6.63 5.96 -3.67
N ARG A 95 6.86 6.71 -2.59
CA ARG A 95 8.20 6.95 -2.05
C ARG A 95 8.87 5.67 -1.55
N LEU A 96 8.15 4.84 -0.79
CA LEU A 96 8.69 3.59 -0.23
C LEU A 96 8.92 2.52 -1.30
N LYS A 97 8.01 2.38 -2.26
CA LYS A 97 8.12 1.50 -3.42
C LYS A 97 9.44 1.74 -4.15
N GLY A 98 9.78 3.02 -4.39
CA GLY A 98 10.95 3.41 -5.14
C GLY A 98 10.84 3.06 -6.63
N ARG A 99 11.86 3.43 -7.40
CA ARG A 99 11.95 3.09 -8.83
C ARG A 99 12.83 1.85 -9.00
N THR A 100 12.46 0.96 -9.91
CA THR A 100 13.33 -0.18 -10.25
C THR A 100 14.68 0.33 -10.75
N GLY A 101 15.77 -0.27 -10.26
CA GLY A 101 17.14 0.11 -10.61
C GLY A 101 17.68 1.35 -9.89
N SER A 102 16.88 2.03 -9.05
CA SER A 102 17.35 3.19 -8.29
C SER A 102 18.24 2.86 -7.08
N GLY A 103 18.31 1.58 -6.69
CA GLY A 103 18.98 1.13 -5.46
C GLY A 103 18.32 1.63 -4.17
N LYS A 104 17.12 2.22 -4.26
CA LYS A 104 16.39 2.81 -3.13
C LYS A 104 14.97 2.25 -3.03
N GLY A 105 14.43 2.27 -1.82
CA GLY A 105 13.09 1.76 -1.52
C GLY A 105 12.99 0.24 -1.61
N ILE A 106 11.76 -0.27 -1.49
CA ILE A 106 11.44 -1.71 -1.53
C ILE A 106 12.00 -2.33 -2.82
N ARG A 107 11.79 -1.68 -3.98
CA ARG A 107 12.34 -2.18 -5.25
C ARG A 107 13.87 -2.18 -5.29
N GLY A 108 14.52 -1.20 -4.67
CA GLY A 108 15.98 -1.18 -4.59
C GLY A 108 16.56 -2.32 -3.74
N MET A 109 15.82 -2.72 -2.69
CA MET A 109 16.26 -3.77 -1.78
C MET A 109 15.96 -5.18 -2.29
N TYR A 110 14.80 -5.38 -2.92
CA TYR A 110 14.28 -6.73 -3.17
C TYR A 110 14.05 -7.06 -4.66
N ALA A 111 14.01 -6.10 -5.58
CA ALA A 111 13.71 -6.41 -6.99
C ALA A 111 14.82 -7.23 -7.65
N GLU A 112 14.43 -8.20 -8.48
CA GLU A 112 15.35 -8.96 -9.33
C GLU A 112 15.57 -8.26 -10.67
N ASN A 113 14.49 -7.74 -11.26
CA ASN A 113 14.53 -7.03 -12.55
C ASN A 113 13.29 -6.12 -12.70
N PHE A 114 13.06 -5.59 -13.91
CA PHE A 114 11.94 -4.68 -14.18
C PHE A 114 10.55 -5.32 -14.08
N ILE A 115 10.42 -6.61 -14.40
CA ILE A 115 9.15 -7.36 -14.33
C ILE A 115 8.94 -7.88 -12.91
N ARG A 116 9.95 -8.58 -12.37
CA ARG A 116 10.02 -9.15 -11.01
C ARG A 116 10.56 -8.13 -10.03
N ASN A 117 9.71 -7.16 -9.71
CA ASN A 117 10.05 -6.02 -8.86
C ASN A 117 9.20 -5.95 -7.59
N ILE A 118 8.66 -7.09 -7.14
CA ILE A 118 8.09 -7.30 -5.79
C ILE A 118 6.75 -6.60 -5.52
N ILE A 119 6.58 -5.34 -5.94
CA ILE A 119 5.46 -4.49 -5.53
C ILE A 119 4.98 -3.62 -6.70
N HIS A 120 3.67 -3.56 -6.86
CA HIS A 120 2.95 -2.56 -7.65
C HIS A 120 2.10 -1.70 -6.70
N SER A 121 1.87 -0.45 -7.07
CA SER A 121 0.92 0.43 -6.40
C SER A 121 0.39 1.45 -7.40
N ALA A 122 -0.85 1.88 -7.22
CA ALA A 122 -1.36 3.11 -7.80
C ALA A 122 -0.41 4.28 -7.47
N GLU A 123 -0.25 5.21 -8.40
CA GLU A 123 0.59 6.41 -8.26
C GLU A 123 -0.26 7.68 -8.05
N THR A 124 -1.57 7.59 -8.30
CA THR A 124 -2.53 8.67 -8.07
C THR A 124 -3.77 8.19 -7.29
N VAL A 125 -4.51 9.16 -6.72
CA VAL A 125 -5.82 8.89 -6.07
C VAL A 125 -6.85 8.41 -7.10
N TYR A 126 -6.77 8.90 -8.34
CA TYR A 126 -7.68 8.49 -9.42
C TYR A 126 -7.47 7.03 -9.80
N GLU A 127 -6.22 6.63 -10.04
CA GLU A 127 -5.85 5.22 -10.28
C GLU A 127 -6.28 4.34 -9.12
N THR A 128 -5.98 4.76 -7.88
CA THR A 128 -6.39 4.03 -6.68
C THR A 128 -7.89 3.74 -6.68
N ASN A 129 -8.73 4.74 -6.97
CA ASN A 129 -10.18 4.55 -6.95
C ASN A 129 -10.64 3.58 -8.05
N GLY A 130 -10.11 3.71 -9.27
CA GLY A 130 -10.43 2.79 -10.37
C GLY A 130 -9.98 1.36 -10.09
N GLU A 131 -8.77 1.21 -9.56
CA GLU A 131 -8.21 -0.08 -9.15
C GLU A 131 -9.00 -0.73 -8.01
N VAL A 132 -9.33 0.02 -6.96
CA VAL A 132 -10.11 -0.52 -5.84
C VAL A 132 -11.48 -1.02 -6.32
N VAL A 133 -12.17 -0.27 -7.19
CA VAL A 133 -13.43 -0.71 -7.79
C VAL A 133 -13.25 -1.94 -8.68
N MET A 134 -12.15 -2.02 -9.44
CA MET A 134 -11.87 -3.19 -10.28
C MET A 134 -11.63 -4.46 -9.46
N PHE A 135 -10.90 -4.37 -8.34
CA PHE A 135 -10.56 -5.52 -7.50
C PHE A 135 -11.65 -5.88 -6.48
N PHE A 136 -12.45 -4.90 -6.04
CA PHE A 136 -13.46 -5.04 -5.00
C PHE A 136 -14.76 -4.26 -5.35
N PRO A 137 -15.45 -4.60 -6.45
CA PRO A 137 -16.57 -3.81 -6.99
C PRO A 137 -17.78 -3.70 -6.05
N ASP A 138 -17.99 -4.70 -5.19
CA ASP A 138 -19.16 -4.81 -4.32
C ASP A 138 -18.83 -4.55 -2.83
N GLU A 139 -17.63 -4.06 -2.51
CA GLU A 139 -17.21 -3.82 -1.13
C GLU A 139 -17.15 -2.32 -0.79
N ASP A 140 -17.85 -1.91 0.26
CA ASP A 140 -17.61 -0.60 0.89
C ASP A 140 -16.37 -0.67 1.78
N ILE A 141 -15.22 -0.33 1.20
CA ILE A 141 -13.94 -0.36 1.90
C ILE A 141 -13.73 0.96 2.64
N SER A 142 -14.34 1.12 3.81
CA SER A 142 -14.17 2.30 4.67
C SER A 142 -13.18 2.05 5.82
N MET A 143 -12.57 3.13 6.33
CA MET A 143 -11.80 3.06 7.58
C MET A 143 -12.80 2.89 8.73
N ASN A 144 -12.80 1.74 9.39
CA ASN A 144 -13.62 1.54 10.58
C ASN A 144 -13.06 2.39 11.75
N GLU A 145 -13.90 3.14 12.46
CA GLU A 145 -13.49 4.13 13.48
C GLU A 145 -12.56 3.56 14.56
N LYS A 146 -12.73 2.28 14.91
CA LYS A 146 -11.85 1.58 15.87
C LYS A 146 -10.40 1.43 15.38
N LYS A 147 -10.18 1.26 14.07
CA LYS A 147 -8.83 1.20 13.47
C LYS A 147 -8.17 2.58 13.39
N VAL A 148 -8.97 3.65 13.27
CA VAL A 148 -8.49 5.04 13.23
C VAL A 148 -7.83 5.44 14.55
N ILE A 149 -8.45 5.09 15.69
CA ILE A 149 -7.91 5.38 17.02
C ILE A 149 -6.60 4.62 17.25
N PHE A 150 -6.51 3.35 16.83
CA PHE A 150 -5.32 2.52 17.02
C PHE A 150 -4.13 2.97 16.14
N GLY A 151 -4.39 3.28 14.86
CA GLY A 151 -3.37 3.71 13.90
C GLY A 151 -2.82 5.12 14.15
N LEU A 152 -3.61 6.02 14.72
CA LEU A 152 -3.17 7.39 15.06
C LEU A 152 -2.52 7.49 16.45
N SER A 153 -2.90 6.62 17.40
CA SER A 153 -2.39 6.68 18.78
C SER A 153 -1.15 5.80 19.04
N GLY A 154 -0.83 4.84 18.15
CA GLY A 154 0.30 3.93 18.33
C GLY A 154 0.21 3.08 19.61
N MET A 155 -0.99 2.95 20.20
CA MET A 155 -1.18 2.21 21.44
C MET A 155 -1.31 0.71 21.14
N THR A 156 -0.20 -0.02 21.27
CA THR A 156 -0.26 -1.47 21.44
C THR A 156 -1.07 -1.80 22.70
N GLU A 157 -1.94 -2.81 22.63
CA GLU A 157 -2.56 -3.44 23.81
C GLU A 157 -1.46 -4.14 24.64
N CYS A 158 -0.65 -3.35 25.34
CA CYS A 158 0.00 -3.78 26.55
C CYS A 158 0.15 -2.51 27.38
N GLY A 159 -0.64 -2.45 28.45
CA GLY A 159 -0.68 -1.30 29.33
C GLY A 159 0.72 -0.86 29.74
N LYS A 160 0.91 0.46 29.73
CA LYS A 160 2.12 1.22 30.11
C LYS A 160 3.12 1.41 28.96
N SER A 161 2.84 2.35 28.06
CA SER A 161 3.91 3.04 27.34
C SER A 161 3.90 4.55 27.64
N THR A 162 5.12 5.05 27.84
CA THR A 162 5.52 6.39 28.31
C THR A 162 5.13 7.55 27.38
N ALA A 163 4.51 7.28 26.23
CA ALA A 163 4.03 8.30 25.29
C ALA A 163 2.84 9.10 25.83
N GLY A 164 1.99 8.46 26.66
CA GLY A 164 0.84 9.13 27.30
C GLY A 164 1.22 10.16 28.37
N GLU A 165 2.46 10.12 28.86
CA GLU A 165 3.02 11.12 29.77
C GLU A 165 3.62 12.30 29.01
N TYR A 166 4.21 12.06 27.83
CA TYR A 166 4.76 13.09 26.97
C TYR A 166 3.66 14.03 26.43
N PHE A 167 2.54 13.47 25.96
CA PHE A 167 1.41 14.27 25.47
C PHE A 167 0.71 15.07 26.57
N ARG A 168 0.60 14.53 27.80
CA ARG A 168 0.08 15.27 28.96
C ARG A 168 0.98 16.43 29.40
N ARG A 169 2.28 16.37 29.11
CA ARG A 169 3.24 17.40 29.52
C ARG A 169 3.41 18.53 28.51
N VAL A 170 3.15 18.28 27.23
CA VAL A 170 3.36 19.26 26.14
C VAL A 170 2.07 19.97 25.73
N LEU A 171 0.92 19.32 25.80
CA LEU A 171 -0.38 19.93 25.52
C LEU A 171 -1.14 20.09 26.84
N ARG A 172 -0.85 21.16 27.58
CA ARG A 172 -1.63 21.54 28.77
C ARG A 172 -3.06 21.90 28.33
N PHE A 173 -4.00 21.02 28.60
CA PHE A 173 -5.34 21.43 29.04
C PHE A 173 -5.30 21.61 30.55
#